data_AF-A0A356QH37-F1
#
_entry.id   AF-A0A356QH37-F1
#
_cell.length_a   1.000
_cell.length_b   1.000
_cell.length_c   1.000
_cell.angle_alpha   90.00
_cell.angle_beta   90.00
_cell.angle_gamma   90.00
#
_symmetry.space_group_name_H-M   'P 1'
#
loop_
_entity.id
_entity.type
_entity.pdbx_description
1 polymer ?
#
loop_
_entity_poly.entity_id
_entity_poly.type
_entity_poly.pdbx_seq_one_letter_code
_entity_poly.pdbx_strand_id
1 'polypeptide(L)'
;RLADGREIPCFGLTGPRAGSDATSLPDTGVVCTQVINGEEVVGVRLNFEKRWITLAPIATVVGLAFRLFDPENLLGDEEDRGITLALIPRDTQGMDIGRRHHPIGSPFMNGPIKGKDVFVPLDTIIGGPDMIGQGWRMLVECLSIGRCITLPSGATGTARYALGWSGGFTRVRRQFNVPVAEMEGVQEPLARMASLAYISAATVYQTANLIDHGEKPAVPSAILKSQLTEFQRVLLSDAMDVHGGKAVTLGPRNYLGIGYSANPVAITVEGANIMTRNLMIFGQGAIRCHPYVLEELAAKDANDVKAFDKAFFAHAGLIFGNAARAFTLGLGMGKPSVPFSGPAASYAQDIARLSAGFGLCADAAMASLGSTLKKREMLSARLGDVLSNLYLASMVLKQWHNGNKVEGEEALLHYSLQFLLNRAEQAFVEIFDNLPNRALGNVLKVVVMPTGRRWNKPHDDLARDIAQRVSTHSALRSKLLANTWDKDDGTVSNPLARYNALLGDYERAEVIYRTVNKAYAKGELPQTALHPEARVEAALEKGLINEEDAAFMRTFEAEVLEMLTVDDFAYDAFANDKSTLIDHNAAPAKASPQAETSVK
;
A
#
# COMPACT_ATOMS: atom_id res chain seq x y z
N ARG A 1 -28.38 -11.25 4.16
CA ARG A 1 -28.65 -10.23 3.13
C ARG A 1 -27.37 -9.54 2.70
N LEU A 2 -26.67 -8.83 3.59
CA LEU A 2 -25.34 -8.27 3.26
C LEU A 2 -24.29 -9.37 3.09
N ALA A 3 -24.21 -10.31 4.04
CA ALA A 3 -23.20 -11.38 4.04
C ALA A 3 -23.27 -12.34 2.84
N ASP A 4 -24.45 -12.51 2.24
CA ASP A 4 -24.70 -13.36 1.07
C ASP A 4 -24.96 -12.56 -0.21
N GLY A 5 -24.68 -11.25 -0.21
CA GLY A 5 -24.71 -10.40 -1.41
C GLY A 5 -26.09 -10.07 -1.99
N ARG A 6 -27.19 -10.49 -1.35
CA ARG A 6 -28.55 -10.10 -1.74
C ARG A 6 -28.79 -8.60 -1.61
N GLU A 7 -28.12 -7.99 -0.64
CA GLU A 7 -28.02 -6.54 -0.51
C GLU A 7 -26.57 -6.10 -0.74
N ILE A 8 -26.40 -5.06 -1.55
CA ILE A 8 -25.10 -4.45 -1.86
C ILE A 8 -25.04 -3.10 -1.16
N PRO A 9 -24.21 -2.92 -0.11
CA PRO A 9 -24.12 -1.66 0.60
C PRO A 9 -23.18 -0.68 -0.10
N CYS A 10 -23.47 0.60 0.03
CA CYS A 10 -22.47 1.66 -0.14
C CYS A 10 -22.51 2.64 1.03
N PHE A 11 -21.44 3.41 1.23
CA PHE A 11 -21.34 4.32 2.37
C PHE A 11 -21.03 5.77 1.95
N GLY A 12 -22.05 6.63 2.06
CA GLY A 12 -22.03 8.06 1.75
C GLY A 12 -21.48 8.92 2.89
N LEU A 13 -20.16 9.02 2.99
CA LEU A 13 -19.50 9.97 3.90
C LEU A 13 -19.05 11.24 3.16
N THR A 14 -18.21 11.06 2.15
CA THR A 14 -17.55 12.15 1.42
C THR A 14 -18.50 12.90 0.50
N GLY A 15 -18.46 14.23 0.59
CA GLY A 15 -19.22 15.15 -0.27
C GLY A 15 -18.31 16.06 -1.11
N PRO A 16 -18.87 16.87 -2.02
CA PRO A 16 -18.12 17.84 -2.81
C PRO A 16 -17.32 18.85 -1.97
N ARG A 17 -17.85 19.21 -0.78
CA ARG A 17 -17.28 20.23 0.11
C ARG A 17 -16.50 19.66 1.30
N ALA A 18 -16.67 18.38 1.63
CA ALA A 18 -16.06 17.74 2.79
C ALA A 18 -15.44 16.39 2.40
N GLY A 19 -14.14 16.23 2.66
CA GLY A 19 -13.36 15.02 2.39
C GLY A 19 -12.54 14.62 3.61
N SER A 20 -11.30 15.10 3.67
CA SER A 20 -10.40 14.88 4.82
C SER A 20 -10.96 15.43 6.14
N ASP A 21 -11.59 16.61 6.11
CA ASP A 21 -12.37 17.15 7.23
C ASP A 21 -13.81 16.61 7.16
N ALA A 22 -13.97 15.36 7.57
CA ALA A 22 -15.27 14.68 7.56
C ALA A 22 -16.26 15.25 8.59
N THR A 23 -15.79 15.97 9.61
CA THR A 23 -16.66 16.59 10.63
C THR A 23 -17.41 17.81 10.12
N SER A 24 -16.91 18.46 9.07
CA SER A 24 -17.52 19.63 8.44
C SER A 24 -18.48 19.28 7.30
N LEU A 25 -19.12 18.10 7.35
CA LEU A 25 -20.07 17.68 6.34
C LEU A 25 -21.29 18.63 6.31
N PRO A 26 -21.74 19.10 5.12
CA PRO A 26 -22.87 20.03 4.99
C PRO A 26 -24.22 19.31 4.83
N ASP A 27 -24.21 17.98 4.81
CA ASP A 27 -25.40 17.15 4.61
C ASP A 27 -26.28 17.18 5.87
N THR A 28 -27.57 17.42 5.68
CA THR A 28 -28.50 17.74 6.79
C THR A 28 -29.62 16.72 6.87
N GLY A 29 -30.07 16.46 8.09
CA GLY A 29 -31.34 15.82 8.38
C GLY A 29 -32.12 16.69 9.34
N VAL A 30 -33.39 16.97 9.03
CA VAL A 30 -34.29 17.71 9.91
C VAL A 30 -35.36 16.75 10.40
N VAL A 31 -35.49 16.60 11.72
CA VAL A 31 -36.57 15.82 12.32
C VAL A 31 -37.90 16.47 11.94
N CYS A 32 -38.85 15.66 11.48
CA CYS A 32 -40.19 16.11 11.12
C CYS A 32 -41.18 14.95 11.17
N THR A 33 -42.47 15.26 11.10
CA THR A 33 -43.52 14.26 10.89
C THR A 33 -43.91 14.18 9.42
N GLN A 34 -44.26 12.97 8.97
CA GLN A 34 -44.86 12.74 7.65
C GLN A 34 -45.94 11.68 7.75
N VAL A 35 -47.07 11.91 7.08
CA VAL A 35 -48.15 10.92 7.01
C VAL A 35 -47.77 9.84 5.99
N ILE A 36 -47.66 8.59 6.45
CA ILE A 36 -47.38 7.41 5.62
C ILE A 36 -48.49 6.40 5.89
N ASN A 37 -49.18 5.95 4.84
CA ASN A 37 -50.31 5.01 4.94
C ASN A 37 -51.42 5.44 5.92
N GLY A 38 -51.59 6.76 6.11
CA GLY A 38 -52.59 7.32 7.03
C GLY A 38 -52.13 7.45 8.48
N GLU A 39 -50.91 7.02 8.81
CA GLU A 39 -50.31 7.19 10.14
C GLU A 39 -49.27 8.30 10.13
N GLU A 40 -49.25 9.12 11.20
CA GLU A 40 -48.22 10.14 11.39
C GLU A 40 -46.94 9.48 11.89
N VAL A 41 -45.89 9.51 11.06
CA VAL A 41 -44.59 8.90 11.36
C VAL A 41 -43.58 9.99 11.64
N VAL A 42 -42.93 9.93 12.80
CA VAL A 42 -41.75 10.77 13.10
C VAL A 42 -40.54 10.20 12.36
N GLY A 43 -39.85 11.06 11.61
CA GLY A 43 -38.70 10.68 10.82
C GLY A 43 -37.77 11.86 10.59
N VAL A 44 -36.92 11.71 9.58
CA VAL A 44 -35.90 12.69 9.21
C VAL A 44 -36.04 13.00 7.72
N ARG A 45 -36.12 14.29 7.39
CA ARG A 45 -36.03 14.77 6.01
C ARG A 45 -34.58 15.13 5.70
N LEU A 46 -33.99 14.43 4.75
CA LEU A 46 -32.58 14.49 4.41
C LEU A 46 -32.32 15.28 3.13
N ASN A 47 -31.28 16.11 3.16
CA ASN A 47 -30.74 16.81 2.00
C ASN A 47 -29.22 16.61 1.96
N PHE A 48 -28.71 16.00 0.89
CA PHE A 48 -27.30 15.59 0.82
C PHE A 48 -26.76 15.49 -0.60
N GLU A 49 -25.45 15.67 -0.72
CA GLU A 49 -24.70 15.42 -1.96
C GLU A 49 -23.38 14.72 -1.64
N LYS A 50 -23.28 13.47 -2.07
CA LYS A 50 -22.12 12.61 -1.86
C LYS A 50 -21.40 12.35 -3.18
N ARG A 51 -20.07 12.23 -3.10
CA ARG A 51 -19.20 11.93 -4.24
C ARG A 51 -18.21 10.83 -3.90
N TRP A 52 -17.73 10.16 -4.95
CA TRP A 52 -16.75 9.09 -4.86
C TRP A 52 -17.21 7.90 -4.01
N ILE A 53 -18.50 7.58 -4.04
CA ILE A 53 -19.04 6.50 -3.22
C ILE A 53 -18.87 5.17 -3.96
N THR A 54 -18.03 4.31 -3.40
CA THR A 54 -17.77 2.96 -3.92
C THR A 54 -19.05 2.12 -3.84
N LEU A 55 -19.32 1.37 -4.91
CA LEU A 55 -20.51 0.56 -5.18
C LEU A 55 -21.83 1.32 -5.38
N ALA A 56 -21.89 2.65 -5.19
CA ALA A 56 -23.13 3.42 -5.32
C ALA A 56 -23.95 3.14 -6.61
N PRO A 57 -23.35 2.99 -7.81
CA PRO A 57 -24.12 2.69 -9.02
C PRO A 57 -25.00 1.44 -8.93
N ILE A 58 -24.58 0.44 -8.14
CA ILE A 58 -25.24 -0.87 -8.02
C ILE A 58 -25.73 -1.19 -6.59
N ALA A 59 -25.55 -0.28 -5.64
CA ALA A 59 -25.91 -0.49 -4.24
C ALA A 59 -27.42 -0.56 -4.03
N THR A 60 -27.91 -1.54 -3.27
CA THR A 60 -29.34 -1.67 -2.92
C THR A 60 -29.68 -0.98 -1.60
N VAL A 61 -28.66 -0.65 -0.79
CA VAL A 61 -28.81 0.07 0.48
C VAL A 61 -27.65 1.06 0.68
N VAL A 62 -27.96 2.23 1.22
CA VAL A 62 -27.06 3.36 1.39
C VAL A 62 -26.89 3.67 2.87
N GLY A 63 -25.70 3.40 3.42
CA GLY A 63 -25.30 4.01 4.70
C GLY A 63 -24.95 5.48 4.47
N LEU A 64 -25.52 6.40 5.24
CA LEU A 64 -25.36 7.85 5.03
C LEU A 64 -24.97 8.53 6.34
N ALA A 65 -23.95 9.40 6.28
CA ALA A 65 -23.62 10.32 7.36
C ALA A 65 -24.16 11.73 7.07
N PHE A 66 -24.85 12.32 8.06
CA PHE A 66 -25.44 13.67 8.00
C PHE A 66 -25.46 14.30 9.40
N ARG A 67 -25.61 15.63 9.48
CA ARG A 67 -25.83 16.34 10.74
C ARG A 67 -27.32 16.47 10.99
N LEU A 68 -27.78 16.00 12.15
CA LEU A 68 -29.20 15.98 12.48
C LEU A 68 -29.59 17.22 13.27
N PHE A 69 -30.71 17.84 12.89
CA PHE A 69 -31.34 18.97 13.55
C PHE A 69 -32.77 18.63 13.95
N ASP A 70 -33.20 19.09 15.11
CA ASP A 70 -34.54 18.89 15.69
C ASP A 70 -35.15 20.24 16.12
N PRO A 71 -35.49 21.13 15.17
CA PRO A 71 -35.95 22.49 15.48
C PRO A 71 -37.33 22.53 16.17
N GLU A 72 -38.10 21.46 16.05
CA GLU A 72 -39.43 21.33 16.67
C GLU A 72 -39.38 20.58 18.01
N ASN A 73 -38.18 20.19 18.47
CA ASN A 73 -37.95 19.46 19.73
C ASN A 73 -38.78 18.17 19.85
N LEU A 74 -38.95 17.45 18.74
CA LEU A 74 -39.73 16.20 18.69
C LEU A 74 -39.00 15.05 19.39
N LEU A 75 -37.68 15.14 19.58
CA LEU A 75 -36.84 14.13 20.23
C LEU A 75 -36.27 14.58 21.59
N GLY A 76 -36.52 15.82 22.03
CA GLY A 76 -35.99 16.42 23.27
C GLY A 76 -35.55 17.87 23.11
N ASP A 77 -34.73 18.41 24.01
CA ASP A 77 -34.51 19.87 24.11
C ASP A 77 -33.35 20.48 23.28
N GLU A 78 -32.61 19.67 22.52
CA GLU A 78 -31.45 20.15 21.74
C GLU A 78 -31.77 20.26 20.25
N GLU A 79 -31.59 21.46 19.67
CA GLU A 79 -31.84 21.67 18.24
C GLU A 79 -30.79 21.01 17.33
N ASP A 80 -29.52 21.00 17.72
CA ASP A 80 -28.44 20.35 16.96
C ASP A 80 -28.01 19.07 17.67
N ARG A 81 -28.35 17.94 17.06
CA ARG A 81 -28.11 16.61 17.63
C ARG A 81 -26.77 16.03 17.18
N GLY A 82 -25.99 16.73 16.36
CA GLY A 82 -24.69 16.27 15.87
C GLY A 82 -24.76 15.26 14.73
N ILE A 83 -23.61 14.64 14.44
CA ILE A 83 -23.46 13.71 13.30
C ILE A 83 -24.15 12.39 13.61
N THR A 84 -25.05 11.98 12.72
CA THR A 84 -25.87 10.77 12.81
C THR A 84 -25.69 9.92 11.55
N LEU A 85 -25.84 8.60 11.69
CA LEU A 85 -25.77 7.65 10.59
C LEU A 85 -27.14 7.00 10.36
N ALA A 86 -27.59 6.91 9.12
CA ALA A 86 -28.76 6.14 8.72
C ALA A 86 -28.42 5.08 7.67
N LEU A 87 -29.21 4.01 7.63
CA LEU A 87 -29.16 2.98 6.60
C LEU A 87 -30.44 3.04 5.78
N ILE A 88 -30.34 3.50 4.54
CA ILE A 88 -31.46 3.94 3.71
C ILE A 88 -31.61 3.02 2.50
N PRO A 89 -32.81 2.48 2.21
CA PRO A 89 -33.05 1.74 0.97
C PRO A 89 -32.76 2.58 -0.28
N ARG A 90 -32.15 2.00 -1.31
CA ARG A 90 -31.78 2.70 -2.56
C ARG A 90 -32.95 3.46 -3.17
N ASP A 91 -34.12 2.84 -3.22
CA ASP A 91 -35.29 3.34 -3.95
C ASP A 91 -36.16 4.29 -3.11
N THR A 92 -35.62 4.83 -2.01
CA THR A 92 -36.32 5.84 -1.20
C THR A 92 -36.60 7.08 -2.04
N GLN A 93 -37.83 7.58 -2.01
CA GLN A 93 -38.25 8.75 -2.79
C GLN A 93 -37.34 9.96 -2.53
N GLY A 94 -36.92 10.61 -3.62
CA GLY A 94 -36.00 11.76 -3.58
C GLY A 94 -34.51 11.41 -3.71
N MET A 95 -34.17 10.12 -3.75
CA MET A 95 -32.80 9.62 -3.98
C MET A 95 -32.46 9.61 -5.49
N ASP A 96 -31.32 10.21 -5.86
CA ASP A 96 -30.69 10.10 -7.18
C ASP A 96 -29.36 9.32 -7.06
N ILE A 97 -29.36 8.10 -7.61
CA ILE A 97 -28.25 7.15 -7.53
C ILE A 97 -28.24 6.24 -8.78
N GLY A 98 -27.03 5.96 -9.30
CA GLY A 98 -26.86 5.08 -10.47
C GLY A 98 -25.79 5.56 -11.45
N ARG A 99 -25.50 6.86 -11.46
CA ARG A 99 -24.43 7.43 -12.28
C ARG A 99 -23.05 6.92 -11.83
N ARG A 100 -22.11 6.80 -12.77
CA ARG A 100 -20.77 6.23 -12.54
C ARG A 100 -19.66 7.27 -12.74
N HIS A 101 -18.69 7.28 -11.83
CA HIS A 101 -17.35 7.86 -12.01
C HIS A 101 -16.42 6.81 -12.64
N HIS A 102 -15.32 7.28 -13.23
CA HIS A 102 -14.26 6.43 -13.80
C HIS A 102 -12.95 6.59 -13.01
N PRO A 103 -12.78 5.87 -11.88
CA PRO A 103 -11.52 5.90 -11.13
C PRO A 103 -10.37 5.40 -12.00
N ILE A 104 -9.22 6.08 -11.93
CA ILE A 104 -8.03 5.70 -12.67
C ILE A 104 -7.62 4.25 -12.32
N GLY A 105 -7.36 3.45 -13.35
CA GLY A 105 -6.80 2.09 -13.22
C GLY A 105 -7.66 1.09 -12.45
N SER A 106 -8.91 1.41 -12.10
CA SER A 106 -9.71 0.56 -11.22
C SER A 106 -11.07 0.20 -11.79
N PRO A 107 -11.44 -1.08 -11.83
CA PRO A 107 -12.68 -1.53 -12.48
C PRO A 107 -13.93 -1.33 -11.62
N PHE A 108 -13.79 -1.01 -10.31
CA PHE A 108 -14.92 -1.00 -9.40
C PHE A 108 -15.95 0.08 -9.71
N MET A 109 -17.21 -0.21 -9.39
CA MET A 109 -18.31 0.75 -9.49
C MET A 109 -18.10 1.86 -8.46
N ASN A 110 -18.13 3.10 -8.90
CA ASN A 110 -18.03 4.28 -8.05
C ASN A 110 -18.97 5.35 -8.61
N GLY A 111 -19.66 6.10 -7.76
CA GLY A 111 -20.65 7.07 -8.23
C GLY A 111 -20.97 8.17 -7.22
N PRO A 112 -21.66 9.23 -7.66
CA PRO A 112 -22.29 10.19 -6.76
C PRO A 112 -23.61 9.63 -6.21
N ILE A 113 -24.06 10.21 -5.11
CA ILE A 113 -25.40 10.00 -4.56
C ILE A 113 -25.94 11.37 -4.17
N LYS A 114 -27.16 11.70 -4.58
CA LYS A 114 -27.82 12.95 -4.19
C LYS A 114 -29.18 12.64 -3.58
N GLY A 115 -29.57 13.42 -2.60
CA GLY A 115 -30.89 13.34 -2.00
C GLY A 115 -31.43 14.74 -1.80
N LYS A 116 -32.67 14.96 -2.24
CA LYS A 116 -33.41 16.18 -1.95
C LYS A 116 -34.74 15.80 -1.31
N ASP A 117 -34.98 16.33 -0.11
CA ASP A 117 -36.19 16.09 0.67
C ASP A 117 -36.51 14.60 0.86
N VAL A 118 -35.48 13.78 1.08
CA VAL A 118 -35.60 12.32 1.27
C VAL A 118 -36.09 12.05 2.68
N PHE A 119 -37.33 11.58 2.83
CA PHE A 119 -37.87 11.20 4.14
C PHE A 119 -37.49 9.76 4.50
N VAL A 120 -37.00 9.56 5.73
CA VAL A 120 -36.75 8.24 6.31
C VAL A 120 -37.29 8.18 7.75
N PRO A 121 -37.93 7.08 8.17
CA PRO A 121 -38.33 6.93 9.57
C PRO A 121 -37.13 6.80 10.51
N LEU A 122 -37.33 7.06 11.81
CA LEU A 122 -36.25 7.00 12.82
C LEU A 122 -35.63 5.60 12.99
N ASP A 123 -36.33 4.53 12.60
CA ASP A 123 -35.81 3.15 12.65
C ASP A 123 -34.66 2.91 11.66
N THR A 124 -34.48 3.79 10.67
CA THR A 124 -33.34 3.77 9.74
C THR A 124 -32.04 4.25 10.37
N ILE A 125 -32.10 4.92 11.54
CA ILE A 125 -30.89 5.32 12.27
C ILE A 125 -30.13 4.08 12.72
N ILE A 126 -28.83 4.03 12.39
CA ILE A 126 -27.99 2.88 12.69
C ILE A 126 -27.79 2.77 14.20
N GLY A 127 -28.32 1.70 14.79
CA GLY A 127 -28.32 1.49 16.24
C GLY A 127 -29.50 2.16 16.97
N GLY A 128 -30.47 2.70 16.22
CA GLY A 128 -31.70 3.29 16.74
C GLY A 128 -31.55 4.74 17.24
N PRO A 129 -32.64 5.33 17.76
CA PRO A 129 -32.66 6.72 18.24
C PRO A 129 -31.60 7.04 19.29
N ASP A 130 -31.23 6.07 20.14
CA ASP A 130 -30.20 6.23 21.18
C ASP A 130 -28.79 6.54 20.61
N MET A 131 -28.58 6.27 19.31
CA MET A 131 -27.31 6.52 18.62
C MET A 131 -27.27 7.84 17.84
N ILE A 132 -28.33 8.65 17.94
CA ILE A 132 -28.35 10.01 17.43
C ILE A 132 -27.16 10.80 18.03
N GLY A 133 -26.45 11.52 17.18
CA GLY A 133 -25.26 12.30 17.56
C GLY A 133 -23.98 11.47 17.82
N GLN A 134 -24.09 10.15 17.91
CA GLN A 134 -22.96 9.25 18.13
C GLN A 134 -22.26 8.82 16.82
N GLY A 135 -22.72 9.32 15.67
CA GLY A 135 -22.23 8.89 14.35
C GLY A 135 -20.74 9.13 14.14
N TRP A 136 -20.17 10.23 14.67
CA TRP A 136 -18.73 10.46 14.58
C TRP A 136 -17.91 9.42 15.35
N ARG A 137 -18.36 9.04 16.55
CA ARG A 137 -17.71 7.96 17.33
C ARG A 137 -17.72 6.66 16.54
N MET A 138 -18.89 6.28 16.00
CA MET A 138 -19.05 5.07 15.20
C MET A 138 -18.11 5.06 13.98
N LEU A 139 -18.03 6.19 13.27
CA LEU A 139 -17.14 6.37 12.12
C LEU A 139 -15.67 6.18 12.51
N VAL A 140 -15.21 6.86 13.55
CA VAL A 140 -13.80 6.77 13.98
C VAL A 140 -13.44 5.36 14.42
N GLU A 141 -14.32 4.69 15.15
CA GLU A 141 -14.11 3.31 15.60
C GLU A 141 -14.04 2.34 14.41
N CYS A 142 -15.02 2.36 13.51
CA CYS A 142 -15.06 1.44 12.37
C CYS A 142 -13.96 1.73 11.32
N LEU A 143 -13.74 3.02 10.99
CA LEU A 143 -12.71 3.41 10.02
C LEU A 143 -11.31 3.10 10.53
N SER A 144 -11.08 3.12 11.85
CA SER A 144 -9.77 2.75 12.40
C SER A 144 -9.41 1.30 12.11
N ILE A 145 -10.37 0.37 12.16
CA ILE A 145 -10.16 -1.04 11.85
C ILE A 145 -10.08 -1.25 10.33
N GLY A 146 -11.02 -0.69 9.56
CA GLY A 146 -11.00 -0.85 8.10
C GLY A 146 -9.68 -0.40 7.46
N ARG A 147 -9.13 0.73 7.95
CA ARG A 147 -7.90 1.35 7.46
C ARG A 147 -6.66 0.47 7.58
N CYS A 148 -6.57 -0.40 8.59
CA CYS A 148 -5.40 -1.27 8.79
C CYS A 148 -5.50 -2.61 8.08
N ILE A 149 -6.68 -2.96 7.57
CA ILE A 149 -6.94 -4.25 6.94
C ILE A 149 -6.99 -4.11 5.41
N THR A 150 -7.92 -3.34 4.86
CA THR A 150 -8.29 -3.43 3.44
C THR A 150 -7.18 -2.99 2.50
N LEU A 151 -6.81 -1.71 2.52
CA LEU A 151 -5.77 -1.18 1.63
C LEU A 151 -4.37 -1.75 1.94
N PRO A 152 -3.96 -1.92 3.21
CA PRO A 152 -2.66 -2.55 3.53
C PRO A 152 -2.56 -4.00 3.05
N SER A 153 -3.63 -4.80 3.15
CA SER A 153 -3.65 -6.17 2.61
C SER A 153 -3.61 -6.16 1.09
N GLY A 154 -4.35 -5.25 0.44
CA GLY A 154 -4.28 -5.03 -1.00
C GLY A 154 -2.87 -4.69 -1.48
N ALA A 155 -2.20 -3.76 -0.79
CA ALA A 155 -0.80 -3.39 -1.04
C ALA A 155 0.15 -4.58 -0.90
N THR A 156 -0.07 -5.43 0.11
CA THR A 156 0.70 -6.67 0.29
C THR A 156 0.46 -7.65 -0.86
N GLY A 157 -0.79 -7.83 -1.30
CA GLY A 157 -1.12 -8.67 -2.46
C GLY A 157 -0.44 -8.17 -3.74
N THR A 158 -0.54 -6.87 -4.02
CA THR A 158 0.15 -6.22 -5.13
C THR A 158 1.66 -6.45 -5.08
N ALA A 159 2.27 -6.32 -3.90
CA ALA A 159 3.69 -6.55 -3.69
C ALA A 159 4.12 -7.98 -4.06
N ARG A 160 3.31 -8.99 -3.72
CA ARG A 160 3.59 -10.39 -4.08
C ARG A 160 3.55 -10.59 -5.60
N TYR A 161 2.47 -10.14 -6.26
CA TYR A 161 2.35 -10.31 -7.70
C TYR A 161 3.46 -9.59 -8.47
N ALA A 162 3.71 -8.32 -8.15
CA ALA A 162 4.74 -7.56 -8.83
C ALA A 162 6.15 -8.13 -8.58
N LEU A 163 6.47 -8.62 -7.38
CA LEU A 163 7.73 -9.34 -7.14
C LEU A 163 7.81 -10.63 -7.94
N GLY A 164 6.73 -11.42 -7.97
CA GLY A 164 6.69 -12.70 -8.67
C GLY A 164 6.87 -12.54 -10.19
N TRP A 165 6.19 -11.56 -10.77
CA TRP A 165 6.32 -11.21 -12.19
C TRP A 165 7.70 -10.63 -12.51
N SER A 166 8.19 -9.65 -11.75
CA SER A 166 9.51 -9.04 -11.99
C SER A 166 10.65 -10.05 -11.83
N GLY A 167 10.60 -10.91 -10.81
CA GLY A 167 11.60 -11.96 -10.62
C GLY A 167 11.62 -12.95 -11.80
N GLY A 168 10.46 -13.39 -12.28
CA GLY A 168 10.36 -14.25 -13.46
C GLY A 168 10.84 -13.59 -14.74
N PHE A 169 10.31 -12.39 -15.02
CA PHE A 169 10.65 -11.60 -16.22
C PHE A 169 12.16 -11.34 -16.32
N THR A 170 12.79 -10.89 -15.24
CA THR A 170 14.23 -10.56 -15.24
C THR A 170 15.13 -11.76 -15.47
N ARG A 171 14.71 -12.95 -15.02
CA ARG A 171 15.46 -14.19 -15.22
C ARG A 171 15.39 -14.66 -16.67
N VAL A 172 14.21 -14.61 -17.29
CA VAL A 172 14.02 -15.11 -18.66
C VAL A 172 14.44 -14.08 -19.71
N ARG A 173 14.30 -12.78 -19.43
CA ARG A 173 14.76 -11.73 -20.34
C ARG A 173 16.29 -11.70 -20.37
N ARG A 174 16.88 -11.91 -21.54
CA ARG A 174 18.32 -11.78 -21.77
C ARG A 174 18.66 -10.50 -22.53
N GLN A 175 19.72 -9.82 -22.13
CA GLN A 175 20.34 -8.68 -22.81
C GLN A 175 21.85 -8.77 -22.62
N PHE A 176 22.63 -8.33 -23.62
CA PHE A 176 24.10 -8.47 -23.58
C PHE A 176 24.56 -9.93 -23.28
N ASN A 177 23.83 -10.91 -23.80
CA ASN A 177 24.02 -12.36 -23.61
C ASN A 177 23.87 -12.89 -22.16
N VAL A 178 23.42 -12.07 -21.22
CA VAL A 178 23.15 -12.48 -19.83
C VAL A 178 21.69 -12.26 -19.46
N PRO A 179 21.15 -13.01 -18.48
CA PRO A 179 19.87 -12.69 -17.88
C PRO A 179 19.91 -11.29 -17.27
N VAL A 180 18.84 -10.52 -17.43
CA VAL A 180 18.77 -9.17 -16.87
C VAL A 180 18.81 -9.19 -15.33
N ALA A 181 18.40 -10.30 -14.69
CA ALA A 181 18.55 -10.55 -13.26
C ALA A 181 20.02 -10.55 -12.76
N GLU A 182 21.01 -10.77 -13.64
CA GLU A 182 22.43 -10.72 -13.29
C GLU A 182 23.01 -9.30 -13.32
N MET A 183 22.25 -8.31 -13.80
CA MET A 183 22.69 -6.93 -13.89
C MET A 183 22.47 -6.22 -12.55
N GLU A 184 23.53 -5.66 -11.96
CA GLU A 184 23.48 -5.04 -10.63
C GLU A 184 22.42 -3.93 -10.52
N GLY A 185 22.24 -3.13 -11.59
CA GLY A 185 21.19 -2.10 -11.66
C GLY A 185 19.75 -2.65 -11.59
N VAL A 186 19.55 -3.95 -11.85
CA VAL A 186 18.26 -4.64 -11.69
C VAL A 186 18.19 -5.40 -10.36
N GLN A 187 19.32 -5.85 -9.83
CA GLN A 187 19.37 -6.51 -8.53
C GLN A 187 18.94 -5.57 -7.39
N GLU A 188 19.35 -4.30 -7.44
CA GLU A 188 18.94 -3.30 -6.45
C GLU A 188 17.39 -3.14 -6.34
N PRO A 189 16.65 -2.84 -7.42
CA PRO A 189 15.19 -2.77 -7.35
C PRO A 189 14.55 -4.11 -6.97
N LEU A 190 15.04 -5.27 -7.45
CA LEU A 190 14.49 -6.57 -7.05
C LEU A 190 14.61 -6.82 -5.54
N ALA A 191 15.77 -6.50 -4.95
CA ALA A 191 15.98 -6.63 -3.51
C ALA A 191 15.08 -5.67 -2.71
N ARG A 192 14.93 -4.43 -3.19
CA ARG A 192 14.01 -3.46 -2.60
C ARG A 192 12.56 -3.95 -2.67
N MET A 193 12.09 -4.44 -3.82
CA MET A 193 10.75 -5.01 -3.98
C MET A 193 10.52 -6.17 -2.99
N ALA A 194 11.49 -7.08 -2.86
CA ALA A 194 11.42 -8.22 -1.93
C ALA A 194 11.33 -7.76 -0.46
N SER A 195 12.16 -6.79 -0.07
CA SER A 195 12.14 -6.18 1.27
C SER A 195 10.80 -5.54 1.59
N LEU A 196 10.28 -4.71 0.67
CA LEU A 196 8.99 -4.05 0.84
C LEU A 196 7.83 -5.05 0.92
N ALA A 197 7.86 -6.12 0.11
CA ALA A 197 6.88 -7.20 0.19
C ALA A 197 6.93 -7.94 1.54
N TYR A 198 8.13 -8.24 2.03
CA TYR A 198 8.36 -8.92 3.30
C TYR A 198 7.90 -8.08 4.50
N ILE A 199 8.25 -6.79 4.54
CA ILE A 199 7.81 -5.85 5.57
C ILE A 199 6.29 -5.72 5.56
N SER A 200 5.68 -5.57 4.37
CA SER A 200 4.23 -5.41 4.23
C SER A 200 3.49 -6.64 4.73
N ALA A 201 3.93 -7.83 4.32
CA ALA A 201 3.34 -9.09 4.76
C ALA A 201 3.46 -9.29 6.28
N ALA A 202 4.64 -9.10 6.85
CA ALA A 202 4.84 -9.20 8.30
C ALA A 202 3.90 -8.24 9.05
N THR A 203 3.80 -7.00 8.58
CA THR A 203 2.99 -5.96 9.25
C THR A 203 1.50 -6.26 9.18
N VAL A 204 0.98 -6.68 8.02
CA VAL A 204 -0.43 -7.04 7.86
C VAL A 204 -0.80 -8.24 8.73
N TYR A 205 0.00 -9.32 8.70
CA TYR A 205 -0.32 -10.53 9.47
C TYR A 205 -0.28 -10.28 10.98
N GLN A 206 0.76 -9.58 11.47
CA GLN A 206 0.86 -9.30 12.91
C GLN A 206 -0.23 -8.32 13.37
N THR A 207 -0.61 -7.34 12.55
CA THR A 207 -1.70 -6.41 12.91
C THR A 207 -3.07 -7.08 12.87
N ALA A 208 -3.32 -7.97 11.90
CA ALA A 208 -4.52 -8.80 11.88
C ALA A 208 -4.61 -9.69 13.13
N ASN A 209 -3.48 -10.27 13.56
CA ASN A 209 -3.43 -11.04 14.79
C ASN A 209 -3.75 -10.21 16.04
N LEU A 210 -3.29 -8.95 16.13
CA LEU A 210 -3.67 -8.06 17.23
C LEU A 210 -5.19 -7.82 17.28
N ILE A 211 -5.81 -7.59 16.12
CA ILE A 211 -7.26 -7.34 16.02
C ILE A 211 -8.06 -8.59 16.41
N ASP A 212 -7.58 -9.77 16.03
CA ASP A 212 -8.20 -11.05 16.40
C ASP A 212 -8.17 -11.28 17.93
N HIS A 213 -7.16 -10.75 18.63
CA HIS A 213 -7.10 -10.74 20.09
C HIS A 213 -7.95 -9.63 20.75
N GLY A 214 -8.73 -8.87 19.96
CA GLY A 214 -9.63 -7.83 20.47
C GLY A 214 -8.99 -6.45 20.60
N GLU A 215 -7.73 -6.27 20.17
CA GLU A 215 -7.06 -4.98 20.21
C GLU A 215 -7.64 -4.00 19.17
N LYS A 216 -7.63 -2.70 19.49
CA LYS A 216 -8.12 -1.62 18.61
C LYS A 216 -6.98 -0.66 18.23
N PRO A 217 -6.07 -1.05 17.32
CA PRO A 217 -4.80 -0.35 17.12
C PRO A 217 -4.95 0.91 16.24
N ALA A 218 -5.43 2.03 16.82
CA ALA A 218 -5.66 3.28 16.09
C ALA A 218 -4.38 3.88 15.46
N VAL A 219 -3.28 3.95 16.21
CA VAL A 219 -2.00 4.49 15.70
C VAL A 219 -1.33 3.54 14.71
N PRO A 220 -1.18 2.23 14.99
CA PRO A 220 -0.69 1.29 14.00
C PRO A 220 -1.51 1.30 12.71
N SER A 221 -2.83 1.48 12.80
CA SER A 221 -3.68 1.56 11.62
C SER A 221 -3.29 2.69 10.66
N ALA A 222 -2.99 3.87 11.19
CA ALA A 222 -2.46 4.98 10.40
C ALA A 222 -1.08 4.66 9.79
N ILE A 223 -0.21 3.98 10.54
CA ILE A 223 1.12 3.54 10.07
C ILE A 223 0.98 2.59 8.89
N LEU A 224 0.17 1.54 9.03
CA LEU A 224 -0.05 0.54 7.99
C LEU A 224 -0.55 1.19 6.71
N LYS A 225 -1.64 1.96 6.81
CA LYS A 225 -2.23 2.60 5.63
C LYS A 225 -1.23 3.51 4.93
N SER A 226 -0.52 4.36 5.68
CA SER A 226 0.41 5.31 5.07
C SER A 226 1.64 4.63 4.48
N GLN A 227 2.27 3.71 5.21
CA GLN A 227 3.55 3.12 4.80
C GLN A 227 3.37 2.04 3.74
N LEU A 228 2.39 1.16 3.86
CA LEU A 228 2.25 0.01 2.95
C LEU A 228 1.71 0.44 1.59
N THR A 229 0.81 1.44 1.53
CA THR A 229 0.39 2.02 0.24
C THR A 229 1.50 2.86 -0.42
N GLU A 230 2.39 3.45 0.37
CA GLU A 230 3.61 4.08 -0.15
C GLU A 230 4.60 3.04 -0.69
N PHE A 231 4.76 1.91 0.01
CA PHE A 231 5.58 0.80 -0.47
C PHE A 231 5.03 0.21 -1.76
N GLN A 232 3.70 0.08 -1.89
CA GLN A 232 3.05 -0.31 -3.14
C GLN A 232 3.44 0.64 -4.29
N ARG A 233 3.43 1.96 -4.05
CA ARG A 233 3.83 2.95 -5.06
C ARG A 233 5.25 2.71 -5.55
N VAL A 234 6.20 2.59 -4.62
CA VAL A 234 7.62 2.39 -4.95
C VAL A 234 7.81 1.07 -5.69
N LEU A 235 7.21 0.00 -5.17
CA LEU A 235 7.35 -1.35 -5.72
C LEU A 235 6.78 -1.47 -7.13
N LEU A 236 5.62 -0.86 -7.41
CA LEU A 236 5.05 -0.84 -8.75
C LEU A 236 5.90 0.01 -9.71
N SER A 237 6.48 1.13 -9.27
CA SER A 237 7.43 1.88 -10.09
C SER A 237 8.66 1.05 -10.43
N ASP A 238 9.25 0.37 -9.44
CA ASP A 238 10.38 -0.54 -9.66
C ASP A 238 10.01 -1.66 -10.64
N ALA A 239 8.79 -2.22 -10.54
CA ALA A 239 8.31 -3.24 -11.46
C ALA A 239 8.18 -2.71 -12.89
N MET A 240 7.66 -1.49 -13.09
CA MET A 240 7.56 -0.86 -14.40
C MET A 240 8.95 -0.64 -15.01
N ASP A 241 9.90 -0.11 -14.22
CA ASP A 241 11.27 0.17 -14.68
C ASP A 241 12.01 -1.11 -15.09
N VAL A 242 11.88 -2.17 -14.28
CA VAL A 242 12.51 -3.47 -14.55
C VAL A 242 11.95 -4.15 -15.80
N HIS A 243 10.65 -4.00 -16.08
CA HIS A 243 10.02 -4.56 -17.27
C HIS A 243 10.22 -3.71 -18.55
N GLY A 244 10.51 -2.42 -18.39
CA GLY A 244 10.77 -1.48 -19.47
C GLY A 244 9.64 -1.42 -20.50
N GLY A 245 9.98 -1.54 -21.78
CA GLY A 245 9.05 -1.42 -22.92
C GLY A 245 7.80 -2.31 -22.81
N LYS A 246 7.91 -3.48 -22.16
CA LYS A 246 6.79 -4.40 -21.97
C LYS A 246 5.69 -3.79 -21.10
N ALA A 247 6.06 -3.10 -20.03
CA ALA A 247 5.09 -2.60 -19.07
C ALA A 247 4.43 -1.27 -19.48
N VAL A 248 5.05 -0.51 -20.38
CA VAL A 248 4.52 0.79 -20.85
C VAL A 248 3.52 0.67 -22.01
N THR A 249 3.30 -0.54 -22.55
CA THR A 249 2.35 -0.79 -23.63
C THR A 249 1.13 -1.51 -23.08
N LEU A 250 -0.03 -0.84 -23.01
CA LEU A 250 -1.26 -1.43 -22.49
C LEU A 250 -1.91 -2.40 -23.49
N GLY A 251 -2.53 -3.45 -22.96
CA GLY A 251 -3.27 -4.45 -23.71
C GLY A 251 -3.49 -5.72 -22.86
N PRO A 252 -4.15 -6.75 -23.40
CA PRO A 252 -4.41 -8.01 -22.70
C PRO A 252 -3.17 -8.71 -22.11
N ARG A 253 -2.00 -8.58 -22.73
CA ARG A 253 -0.71 -9.14 -22.25
C ARG A 253 -0.05 -8.29 -21.17
N ASN A 254 -0.54 -7.07 -20.92
CA ASN A 254 0.01 -6.19 -19.89
C ASN A 254 -0.67 -6.43 -18.53
N TYR A 255 0.08 -7.03 -17.60
CA TYR A 255 -0.38 -7.36 -16.25
C TYR A 255 0.02 -6.32 -15.17
N LEU A 256 0.74 -5.25 -15.53
CA LEU A 256 1.26 -4.25 -14.58
C LEU A 256 0.60 -2.87 -14.69
N GLY A 257 0.38 -2.39 -15.91
CA GLY A 257 0.05 -0.99 -16.21
C GLY A 257 -1.25 -0.51 -15.59
N ILE A 258 -2.30 -1.35 -15.56
CA ILE A 258 -3.57 -1.01 -14.90
C ILE A 258 -3.33 -0.85 -13.39
N GLY A 259 -2.65 -1.82 -12.75
CA GLY A 259 -2.33 -1.76 -11.32
C GLY A 259 -1.45 -0.55 -10.95
N TYR A 260 -0.46 -0.24 -11.78
CA TYR A 260 0.36 0.97 -11.66
C TYR A 260 -0.49 2.25 -11.70
N SER A 261 -1.37 2.36 -12.69
CA SER A 261 -2.25 3.53 -12.84
C SER A 261 -3.25 3.69 -11.70
N ALA A 262 -3.64 2.60 -11.02
CA ALA A 262 -4.58 2.61 -9.90
C ALA A 262 -3.95 3.10 -8.57
N ASN A 263 -2.62 3.11 -8.48
CA ASN A 263 -1.90 3.38 -7.25
C ASN A 263 -2.25 4.73 -6.56
N PRO A 264 -2.52 5.84 -7.28
CA PRO A 264 -2.97 7.10 -6.66
C PRO A 264 -4.26 6.98 -5.83
N VAL A 265 -5.12 5.99 -6.11
CA VAL A 265 -6.35 5.76 -5.35
C VAL A 265 -6.01 5.31 -3.93
N ALA A 266 -5.12 4.32 -3.77
CA ALA A 266 -4.77 3.74 -2.48
C ALA A 266 -4.11 4.74 -1.51
N ILE A 267 -3.28 5.65 -2.02
CA ILE A 267 -2.63 6.67 -1.19
C ILE A 267 -3.59 7.83 -0.83
N THR A 268 -4.71 7.97 -1.54
CA THR A 268 -5.68 9.07 -1.38
C THR A 268 -6.86 8.71 -0.50
N VAL A 269 -7.49 7.55 -0.71
CA VAL A 269 -8.71 7.14 0.01
C VAL A 269 -8.39 6.63 1.42
N GLU A 270 -9.43 6.47 2.25
CA GLU A 270 -9.34 6.10 3.68
C GLU A 270 -8.47 7.04 4.55
N GLY A 271 -8.35 8.29 4.08
CA GLY A 271 -7.53 9.35 4.66
C GLY A 271 -6.20 9.46 3.93
N ALA A 272 -6.00 10.53 3.17
CA ALA A 272 -4.80 10.70 2.33
C ALA A 272 -3.50 10.49 3.11
N ASN A 273 -2.46 9.92 2.48
CA ASN A 273 -1.18 9.65 3.16
C ASN A 273 -0.56 10.93 3.73
N ILE A 274 -0.74 12.07 3.06
CA ILE A 274 -0.28 13.38 3.56
C ILE A 274 -0.93 13.68 4.91
N MET A 275 -2.26 13.60 5.02
CA MET A 275 -2.96 13.84 6.28
C MET A 275 -2.59 12.78 7.34
N THR A 276 -2.59 11.52 6.96
CA THR A 276 -2.30 10.39 7.86
C THR A 276 -0.92 10.52 8.48
N ARG A 277 0.11 10.77 7.65
CA ARG A 277 1.50 10.94 8.09
C ARG A 277 1.68 12.18 8.95
N ASN A 278 1.14 13.33 8.55
CA ASN A 278 1.41 14.60 9.22
C ASN A 278 0.57 14.81 10.50
N LEU A 279 -0.69 14.33 10.53
CA LEU A 279 -1.63 14.64 11.62
C LEU A 279 -2.00 13.43 12.47
N MET A 280 -2.10 12.23 11.89
CA MET A 280 -2.68 11.09 12.60
C MET A 280 -1.65 10.24 13.35
N ILE A 281 -0.59 9.79 12.67
CA ILE A 281 0.38 8.81 13.24
C ILE A 281 0.94 9.30 14.57
N PHE A 282 1.59 10.47 14.57
CA PHE A 282 2.12 11.04 15.80
C PHE A 282 1.03 11.77 16.60
N GLY A 283 0.19 12.59 15.95
CA GLY A 283 -0.76 13.44 16.65
C GLY A 283 -1.81 12.69 17.50
N GLN A 284 -2.29 11.53 17.04
CA GLN A 284 -3.19 10.69 17.85
C GLN A 284 -2.45 9.93 18.95
N GLY A 285 -1.20 9.53 18.70
CA GLY A 285 -0.37 8.80 19.66
C GLY A 285 0.24 9.66 20.76
N ALA A 286 0.53 10.94 20.49
CA ALA A 286 1.29 11.82 21.38
C ALA A 286 0.69 11.92 22.79
N ILE A 287 -0.65 11.98 22.89
CA ILE A 287 -1.34 12.04 24.18
C ILE A 287 -1.79 10.64 24.62
N ARG A 288 -2.36 9.84 23.72
CA ARG A 288 -3.02 8.57 24.09
C ARG A 288 -2.05 7.44 24.43
N CYS A 289 -0.84 7.46 23.87
CA CYS A 289 0.17 6.43 24.12
C CYS A 289 1.16 6.82 25.23
N HIS A 290 1.07 8.06 25.74
CA HIS A 290 1.96 8.50 26.81
C HIS A 290 1.45 8.01 28.16
N PRO A 291 2.28 7.29 28.95
CA PRO A 291 1.82 6.60 30.17
C PRO A 291 1.28 7.54 31.26
N TYR A 292 1.72 8.80 31.29
CA TYR A 292 1.40 9.72 32.39
C TYR A 292 0.60 10.97 31.98
N VAL A 293 0.54 11.33 30.69
CA VAL A 293 0.00 12.65 30.28
C VAL A 293 -1.52 12.71 30.47
N LEU A 294 -2.24 11.62 30.19
CA LEU A 294 -3.68 11.55 30.45
C LEU A 294 -3.99 11.59 31.95
N GLU A 295 -3.18 10.93 32.77
CA GLU A 295 -3.31 10.95 34.23
C GLU A 295 -3.05 12.36 34.80
N GLU A 296 -2.03 13.06 34.29
CA GLU A 296 -1.73 14.45 34.66
C GLU A 296 -2.88 15.40 34.32
N LEU A 297 -3.46 15.26 33.12
CA LEU A 297 -4.60 16.07 32.69
C LEU A 297 -5.83 15.78 33.54
N ALA A 298 -6.14 14.50 33.79
CA ALA A 298 -7.27 14.11 34.62
C ALA A 298 -7.12 14.58 36.08
N ALA A 299 -5.91 14.47 36.66
CA ALA A 299 -5.63 14.95 38.01
C ALA A 299 -5.74 16.48 38.10
N LYS A 300 -5.27 17.20 37.07
CA LYS A 300 -5.43 18.66 36.97
C LYS A 300 -6.91 19.05 36.89
N ASP A 301 -7.69 18.41 36.03
CA ASP A 301 -9.11 18.71 35.85
C ASP A 301 -9.92 18.39 37.13
N ALA A 302 -9.50 17.38 37.89
CA ALA A 302 -10.05 17.03 39.19
C ALA A 302 -9.53 17.88 40.38
N ASN A 303 -8.58 18.80 40.15
CA ASN A 303 -7.86 19.55 41.19
C ASN A 303 -7.20 18.64 42.27
N ASP A 304 -6.76 17.43 41.90
CA ASP A 304 -6.07 16.50 42.80
C ASP A 304 -4.55 16.68 42.72
N VAL A 305 -4.01 17.49 43.63
CA VAL A 305 -2.58 17.80 43.70
C VAL A 305 -1.72 16.56 43.96
N LYS A 306 -2.20 15.60 44.77
CA LYS A 306 -1.41 14.41 45.10
C LYS A 306 -1.31 13.46 43.91
N ALA A 307 -2.42 13.26 43.20
CA ALA A 307 -2.43 12.48 41.97
C ALA A 307 -1.56 13.16 40.89
N PHE A 308 -1.63 14.49 40.79
CA PHE A 308 -0.81 15.26 39.87
C PHE A 308 0.69 15.13 40.15
N ASP A 309 1.12 15.35 41.40
CA ASP A 309 2.54 15.23 41.78
C ASP A 309 3.09 13.83 41.48
N LYS A 310 2.31 12.79 41.80
CA LYS A 310 2.69 11.40 41.51
C LYS A 310 2.90 11.18 40.01
N ALA A 311 1.95 11.61 39.18
CA ALA A 311 2.04 11.45 37.73
C ALA A 311 3.20 12.27 37.14
N PHE A 312 3.36 13.52 37.59
CA PHE A 312 4.41 14.44 37.15
C PHE A 312 5.83 13.93 37.46
N PHE A 313 6.09 13.49 38.69
CA PHE A 313 7.42 12.96 39.04
C PHE A 313 7.71 11.61 38.35
N ALA A 314 6.68 10.79 38.11
CA ALA A 314 6.83 9.57 37.31
C ALA A 314 7.16 9.89 35.84
N HIS A 315 6.52 10.91 35.26
CA HIS A 315 6.81 11.43 33.93
C HIS A 315 8.22 12.01 33.84
N ALA A 316 8.63 12.86 34.79
CA ALA A 316 10.01 13.36 34.86
C ALA A 316 11.03 12.20 34.94
N GLY A 317 10.76 11.20 35.78
CA GLY A 317 11.58 9.98 35.88
C GLY A 317 11.68 9.23 34.55
N LEU A 318 10.59 9.13 33.78
CA LEU A 318 10.58 8.53 32.45
C LEU A 318 11.47 9.32 31.48
N ILE A 319 11.37 10.65 31.46
CA ILE A 319 12.20 11.51 30.60
C ILE A 319 13.69 11.30 30.89
N PHE A 320 14.09 11.42 32.16
CA PHE A 320 15.50 11.22 32.57
C PHE A 320 15.97 9.78 32.31
N GLY A 321 15.10 8.78 32.57
CA GLY A 321 15.39 7.38 32.29
C GLY A 321 15.53 7.08 30.80
N ASN A 322 14.73 7.71 29.94
CA ASN A 322 14.86 7.63 28.48
C ASN A 322 16.14 8.32 28.00
N ALA A 323 16.48 9.49 28.54
CA ALA A 323 17.72 10.20 28.22
C ALA A 323 18.96 9.38 28.59
N ALA A 324 19.01 8.84 29.81
CA ALA A 324 20.12 7.98 30.25
C ALA A 324 20.24 6.72 29.39
N ARG A 325 19.13 6.03 29.10
CA ARG A 325 19.13 4.85 28.22
C ARG A 325 19.56 5.19 26.79
N ALA A 326 18.99 6.24 26.19
CA ALA A 326 19.32 6.64 24.83
C ALA A 326 20.81 6.98 24.70
N PHE A 327 21.36 7.71 25.67
CA PHE A 327 22.76 8.12 25.68
C PHE A 327 23.73 6.96 25.92
N THR A 328 23.52 6.18 26.98
CA THR A 328 24.41 5.06 27.34
C THR A 328 24.42 3.98 26.25
N LEU A 329 23.25 3.55 25.78
CA LEU A 329 23.13 2.60 24.68
C LEU A 329 23.64 3.19 23.35
N GLY A 330 23.46 4.51 23.15
CA GLY A 330 24.00 5.30 22.05
C GLY A 330 25.52 5.40 22.03
N LEU A 331 26.20 5.23 23.16
CA LEU A 331 27.66 5.07 23.25
C LEU A 331 28.11 3.60 23.14
N GLY A 332 27.16 2.66 23.11
CA GLY A 332 27.45 1.22 23.11
C GLY A 332 27.71 0.65 24.50
N MET A 333 27.42 1.43 25.55
CA MET A 333 27.53 0.99 26.94
C MET A 333 26.29 0.17 27.32
N GLY A 334 26.45 -1.15 27.39
CA GLY A 334 25.38 -2.09 27.72
C GLY A 334 24.52 -2.49 26.52
N LYS A 335 23.69 -3.52 26.71
CA LYS A 335 22.74 -4.02 25.71
C LYS A 335 21.38 -4.23 26.39
N PRO A 336 20.28 -3.73 25.81
CA PRO A 336 18.95 -3.99 26.34
C PRO A 336 18.65 -5.48 26.36
N SER A 337 17.95 -5.94 27.41
CA SER A 337 17.34 -7.27 27.39
C SER A 337 16.22 -7.29 26.37
N VAL A 338 16.23 -8.27 25.47
CA VAL A 338 15.25 -8.43 24.39
C VAL A 338 14.81 -9.88 24.28
N PRO A 339 13.55 -10.18 23.93
CA PRO A 339 13.03 -11.54 23.81
C PRO A 339 13.40 -12.19 22.46
N PHE A 340 14.55 -11.83 21.89
CA PHE A 340 15.00 -12.28 20.56
C PHE A 340 16.42 -12.84 20.64
N SER A 341 16.70 -13.86 19.84
CA SER A 341 18.00 -14.54 19.75
C SER A 341 18.54 -14.55 18.32
N GLY A 342 19.81 -14.92 18.17
CA GLY A 342 20.47 -15.05 16.87
C GLY A 342 20.51 -13.72 16.09
N PRO A 343 20.32 -13.75 14.75
CA PRO A 343 20.40 -12.56 13.88
C PRO A 343 19.45 -11.42 14.27
N ALA A 344 18.33 -11.73 14.94
CA ALA A 344 17.30 -10.77 15.33
C ALA A 344 17.67 -9.96 16.58
N ALA A 345 18.57 -10.46 17.43
CA ALA A 345 18.82 -9.89 18.76
C ALA A 345 19.43 -8.47 18.69
N SER A 346 20.42 -8.26 17.83
CA SER A 346 21.07 -6.94 17.67
C SER A 346 20.10 -5.88 17.17
N TYR A 347 19.27 -6.20 16.19
CA TYR A 347 18.24 -5.29 15.70
C TYR A 347 17.20 -4.95 16.75
N ALA A 348 16.75 -5.94 17.53
CA ALA A 348 15.82 -5.69 18.64
C ALA A 348 16.42 -4.76 19.70
N GLN A 349 17.71 -4.92 20.00
CA GLN A 349 18.46 -4.06 20.93
C GLN A 349 18.54 -2.62 20.41
N ASP A 350 18.79 -2.44 19.12
CA ASP A 350 18.82 -1.11 18.50
C ASP A 350 17.42 -0.49 18.41
N ILE A 351 16.35 -1.26 18.16
CA ILE A 351 14.98 -0.76 18.24
C ILE A 351 14.67 -0.28 19.66
N ALA A 352 15.07 -1.03 20.69
CA ALA A 352 14.87 -0.62 22.09
C ALA A 352 15.63 0.69 22.41
N ARG A 353 16.87 0.82 21.93
CA ARG A 353 17.66 2.05 22.04
C ARG A 353 16.95 3.23 21.36
N LEU A 354 16.57 3.07 20.09
CA LEU A 354 15.92 4.11 19.31
C LEU A 354 14.53 4.45 19.86
N SER A 355 13.82 3.49 20.45
CA SER A 355 12.54 3.73 21.13
C SER A 355 12.70 4.64 22.36
N ALA A 356 13.77 4.46 23.15
CA ALA A 356 14.08 5.37 24.25
C ALA A 356 14.40 6.79 23.73
N GLY A 357 15.17 6.88 22.64
CA GLY A 357 15.44 8.14 21.95
C GLY A 357 14.18 8.81 21.40
N PHE A 358 13.26 8.02 20.85
CA PHE A 358 11.99 8.50 20.32
C PHE A 358 11.11 9.08 21.44
N GLY A 359 10.97 8.36 22.55
CA GLY A 359 10.26 8.84 23.73
C GLY A 359 10.77 10.20 24.19
N LEU A 360 12.10 10.32 24.37
CA LEU A 360 12.72 11.60 24.73
C LEU A 360 12.43 12.72 23.72
N CYS A 361 12.51 12.43 22.42
CA CYS A 361 12.24 13.43 21.39
C CYS A 361 10.76 13.84 21.35
N ALA A 362 9.85 12.90 21.57
CA ALA A 362 8.42 13.16 21.67
C ALA A 362 8.11 14.05 22.87
N ASP A 363 8.66 13.73 24.05
CA ASP A 363 8.47 14.52 25.28
C ASP A 363 9.05 15.92 25.12
N ALA A 364 10.26 16.04 24.57
CA ALA A 364 10.89 17.32 24.30
C ALA A 364 10.08 18.16 23.28
N ALA A 365 9.52 17.55 22.25
CA ALA A 365 8.66 18.24 21.27
C ALA A 365 7.34 18.69 21.91
N MET A 366 6.70 17.85 22.72
CA MET A 366 5.48 18.20 23.44
C MET A 366 5.72 19.32 24.46
N ALA A 367 6.78 19.24 25.25
CA ALA A 367 7.14 20.25 26.25
C ALA A 367 7.51 21.60 25.60
N SER A 368 8.26 21.58 24.50
CA SER A 368 8.73 22.82 23.86
C SER A 368 7.69 23.51 22.97
N LEU A 369 6.76 22.77 22.36
CA LEU A 369 5.79 23.31 21.40
C LEU A 369 4.35 23.30 21.92
N GLY A 370 4.03 22.49 22.93
CA GLY A 370 2.70 22.39 23.52
C GLY A 370 1.62 22.21 22.46
N SER A 371 0.59 23.06 22.53
CA SER A 371 -0.55 23.04 21.59
C SER A 371 -0.18 23.39 20.14
N THR A 372 0.96 24.06 19.91
CA THR A 372 1.41 24.41 18.54
C THR A 372 2.00 23.25 17.77
N LEU A 373 2.33 22.13 18.45
CA LEU A 373 2.87 20.93 17.82
C LEU A 373 1.92 20.37 16.74
N LYS A 374 0.60 20.42 16.98
CA LYS A 374 -0.42 20.01 16.01
C LYS A 374 -0.41 20.85 14.72
N LYS A 375 0.08 22.10 14.78
CA LYS A 375 0.23 22.99 13.62
C LYS A 375 1.56 22.79 12.89
N ARG A 376 2.53 22.11 13.51
CA ARG A 376 3.87 21.82 12.95
C ARG A 376 3.87 20.48 12.23
N GLU A 377 3.05 20.38 11.19
CA GLU A 377 2.79 19.15 10.42
C GLU A 377 4.06 18.41 10.01
N MET A 378 5.07 19.13 9.47
CA MET A 378 6.34 18.51 9.05
C MET A 378 7.13 17.90 10.21
N LEU A 379 7.10 18.49 11.41
CA LEU A 379 7.80 17.94 12.57
C LEU A 379 7.05 16.72 13.13
N SER A 380 5.73 16.82 13.22
CA SER A 380 4.83 15.72 13.58
C SER A 380 5.03 14.52 12.65
N ALA A 381 5.14 14.78 11.34
CA ALA A 381 5.42 13.76 10.35
C ALA A 381 6.76 13.04 10.58
N ARG A 382 7.85 13.76 10.88
CA ARG A 382 9.16 13.13 11.13
C ARG A 382 9.15 12.27 12.39
N LEU A 383 8.48 12.72 13.45
CA LEU A 383 8.23 11.89 14.64
C LEU A 383 7.40 10.65 14.28
N GLY A 384 6.37 10.83 13.44
CA GLY A 384 5.58 9.73 12.89
C GLY A 384 6.39 8.75 12.06
N ASP A 385 7.39 9.21 11.31
CA ASP A 385 8.28 8.35 10.52
C ASP A 385 9.21 7.52 11.41
N VAL A 386 9.78 8.10 12.47
CA VAL A 386 10.55 7.32 13.46
C VAL A 386 9.67 6.20 14.02
N LEU A 387 8.49 6.55 14.53
CA LEU A 387 7.55 5.58 15.10
C LEU A 387 7.14 4.51 14.08
N SER A 388 6.86 4.91 12.84
CA SER A 388 6.48 4.01 11.75
C SER A 388 7.56 2.98 11.49
N ASN A 389 8.82 3.40 11.31
CA ASN A 389 9.91 2.48 11.01
C ASN A 389 10.21 1.53 12.19
N LEU A 390 10.14 2.02 13.43
CA LEU A 390 10.31 1.16 14.63
C LEU A 390 9.18 0.13 14.76
N TYR A 391 7.94 0.53 14.48
CA TYR A 391 6.79 -0.38 14.48
C TYR A 391 6.93 -1.45 13.39
N LEU A 392 7.20 -1.06 12.14
CA LEU A 392 7.41 -2.00 11.04
C LEU A 392 8.56 -2.97 11.32
N ALA A 393 9.67 -2.48 11.89
CA ALA A 393 10.81 -3.33 12.25
C ALA A 393 10.44 -4.34 13.35
N SER A 394 9.62 -3.92 14.31
CA SER A 394 9.08 -4.81 15.35
C SER A 394 8.18 -5.90 14.76
N MET A 395 7.36 -5.57 13.75
CA MET A 395 6.52 -6.55 13.06
C MET A 395 7.36 -7.57 12.28
N VAL A 396 8.42 -7.12 11.61
CA VAL A 396 9.38 -8.00 10.94
C VAL A 396 10.06 -8.95 11.92
N LEU A 397 10.55 -8.44 13.06
CA LEU A 397 11.16 -9.27 14.09
C LEU A 397 10.18 -10.28 14.68
N LYS A 398 8.93 -9.87 14.92
CA LYS A 398 7.88 -10.76 15.43
C LYS A 398 7.55 -11.86 14.43
N GLN A 399 7.41 -11.50 13.15
CA GLN A 399 7.17 -12.46 12.07
C GLN A 399 8.34 -13.45 11.92
N TRP A 400 9.59 -12.98 12.01
CA TRP A 400 10.77 -13.82 11.99
C TRP A 400 10.83 -14.78 13.19
N HIS A 401 10.51 -14.27 14.38
CA HIS A 401 10.55 -15.06 15.61
C HIS A 401 9.51 -16.19 15.57
N ASN A 402 8.27 -15.87 15.19
CA ASN A 402 7.16 -16.82 15.15
C ASN A 402 7.15 -17.71 13.89
N GLY A 403 7.75 -17.26 12.80
CA GLY A 403 7.62 -17.88 11.47
C GLY A 403 8.60 -19.02 11.22
N ASN A 404 8.18 -19.95 10.35
CA ASN A 404 9.02 -21.00 9.79
C ASN A 404 10.04 -20.38 8.83
N LYS A 405 11.33 -20.53 9.14
CA LYS A 405 12.43 -19.93 8.39
C LYS A 405 12.75 -20.76 7.16
N VAL A 406 13.03 -20.11 6.04
CA VAL A 406 13.46 -20.77 4.80
C VAL A 406 14.85 -20.30 4.39
N GLU A 407 15.50 -21.08 3.53
CA GLU A 407 16.83 -20.76 3.03
C GLU A 407 16.85 -19.38 2.35
N GLY A 408 17.83 -18.55 2.73
CA GLY A 408 18.00 -17.19 2.19
C GLY A 408 17.13 -16.11 2.82
N GLU A 409 16.20 -16.46 3.71
CA GLU A 409 15.36 -15.47 4.38
C GLU A 409 16.14 -14.57 5.35
N GLU A 410 17.25 -15.07 5.91
CA GLU A 410 18.10 -14.28 6.80
C GLU A 410 18.71 -13.05 6.11
N ALA A 411 19.12 -13.18 4.84
CA ALA A 411 19.58 -12.03 4.05
C ALA A 411 18.48 -10.98 3.89
N LEU A 412 17.24 -11.42 3.65
CA LEU A 412 16.07 -10.54 3.55
C LEU A 412 15.72 -9.89 4.89
N LEU A 413 15.85 -10.60 6.01
CA LEU A 413 15.71 -10.05 7.36
C LEU A 413 16.72 -8.91 7.58
N HIS A 414 18.00 -9.16 7.30
CA HIS A 414 19.07 -8.17 7.45
C HIS A 414 18.81 -6.95 6.58
N TYR A 415 18.50 -7.13 5.29
CA TYR A 415 18.21 -6.04 4.37
C TYR A 415 17.02 -5.20 4.85
N SER A 416 15.93 -5.85 5.25
CA SER A 416 14.69 -5.18 5.68
C SER A 416 14.89 -4.37 6.97
N LEU A 417 15.58 -4.94 7.95
CA LEU A 417 15.84 -4.24 9.22
C LEU A 417 16.87 -3.12 9.06
N GLN A 418 17.92 -3.31 8.25
CA GLN A 418 18.85 -2.22 7.91
C GLN A 418 18.14 -1.06 7.20
N PHE A 419 17.26 -1.36 6.25
CA PHE A 419 16.44 -0.36 5.55
C PHE A 419 15.57 0.45 6.52
N LEU A 420 14.83 -0.23 7.41
CA LEU A 420 13.93 0.44 8.36
C LEU A 420 14.69 1.25 9.42
N LEU A 421 15.78 0.70 9.96
CA LEU A 421 16.58 1.39 10.98
C LEU A 421 17.35 2.59 10.40
N ASN A 422 17.85 2.47 9.16
CA ASN A 422 18.43 3.61 8.45
C ASN A 422 17.41 4.75 8.28
N ARG A 423 16.18 4.43 7.87
CA ARG A 423 15.08 5.41 7.76
C ARG A 423 14.70 6.02 9.11
N ALA A 424 14.67 5.24 10.18
CA ALA A 424 14.39 5.74 11.53
C ALA A 424 15.46 6.74 11.99
N GLU A 425 16.75 6.38 11.84
CA GLU A 425 17.87 7.25 12.18
C GLU A 425 17.92 8.52 11.32
N GLN A 426 17.57 8.41 10.03
CA GLN A 426 17.44 9.57 9.16
C GLN A 426 16.31 10.52 9.63
N ALA A 427 15.15 9.98 10.02
CA ALA A 427 14.07 10.79 10.56
C ALA A 427 14.44 11.48 11.89
N PHE A 428 15.26 10.84 12.74
CA PHE A 428 15.84 11.50 13.92
C PHE A 428 16.71 12.70 13.56
N VAL A 429 17.63 12.54 12.61
CA VAL A 429 18.47 13.65 12.12
C VAL A 429 17.61 14.80 11.65
N GLU A 430 16.56 14.52 10.87
CA GLU A 430 15.63 15.54 10.41
C GLU A 430 14.84 16.21 11.54
N ILE A 431 14.51 15.49 12.63
CA ILE A 431 13.90 16.10 13.82
C ILE A 431 14.89 17.10 14.44
N PHE A 432 16.12 16.67 14.72
CA PHE A 432 17.13 17.53 15.35
C PHE A 432 17.41 18.79 14.53
N ASP A 433 17.53 18.61 13.21
CA ASP A 433 17.80 19.67 12.25
C ASP A 433 16.57 20.55 11.96
N ASN A 434 15.39 20.27 12.50
CA ASN A 434 14.18 21.07 12.25
C ASN A 434 13.41 21.46 13.51
N LEU A 435 13.91 21.14 14.71
CA LEU A 435 13.34 21.66 15.94
C LEU A 435 13.48 23.20 15.98
N PRO A 436 12.39 23.95 16.31
CA PRO A 436 12.45 25.41 16.36
C PRO A 436 13.49 25.93 17.36
N ASN A 437 13.62 25.28 18.52
CA ASN A 437 14.70 25.53 19.45
C ASN A 437 15.95 24.74 19.03
N ARG A 438 16.92 25.43 18.44
CA ARG A 438 18.16 24.83 17.92
C ARG A 438 19.08 24.30 19.00
N ALA A 439 19.12 24.95 20.16
CA ALA A 439 19.88 24.44 21.30
C ALA A 439 19.31 23.09 21.76
N LEU A 440 17.98 22.99 21.87
CA LEU A 440 17.30 21.73 22.21
C LEU A 440 17.56 20.65 21.16
N GLY A 441 17.47 20.97 19.87
CA GLY A 441 17.80 20.03 18.79
C GLY A 441 19.22 19.47 18.87
N ASN A 442 20.21 20.33 19.14
CA ASN A 442 21.60 19.92 19.31
C ASN A 442 21.80 19.04 20.56
N VAL A 443 21.16 19.37 21.68
CA VAL A 443 21.21 18.54 22.89
C VAL A 443 20.61 17.17 22.62
N LEU A 444 19.42 17.09 22.01
CA LEU A 444 18.78 15.82 21.66
C LEU A 444 19.64 15.00 20.70
N LYS A 445 20.29 15.64 19.72
CA LYS A 445 21.23 14.96 18.82
C LYS A 445 22.36 14.28 19.58
N VAL A 446 22.99 14.98 20.52
CA VAL A 446 24.09 14.43 21.34
C VAL A 446 23.58 13.33 22.27
N VAL A 447 22.40 13.50 22.87
CA VAL A 447 21.84 12.52 23.81
C VAL A 447 21.36 11.25 23.10
N VAL A 448 20.64 11.37 21.98
CA VAL A 448 20.02 10.25 21.29
C VAL A 448 20.97 9.56 20.30
N MET A 449 21.85 10.33 19.66
CA MET A 449 22.78 9.86 18.63
C MET A 449 24.20 10.39 18.86
N PRO A 450 24.84 10.09 20.01
CA PRO A 450 26.17 10.63 20.35
C PRO A 450 27.26 10.26 19.34
N THR A 451 27.16 9.09 18.70
CA THR A 451 28.09 8.62 17.66
C THR A 451 27.58 8.89 16.24
N GLY A 452 26.50 9.65 16.08
CA GLY A 452 25.80 9.80 14.80
C GLY A 452 24.98 8.56 14.41
N ARG A 453 24.65 8.46 13.11
CA ARG A 453 23.92 7.30 12.55
C ARG A 453 24.81 6.06 12.57
N ARG A 454 24.25 4.93 12.96
CA ARG A 454 24.91 3.61 12.97
C ARG A 454 24.48 2.74 11.79
N TRP A 455 23.25 2.90 11.33
CA TRP A 455 22.70 2.08 10.26
C TRP A 455 22.89 2.76 8.92
N ASN A 456 23.74 2.15 8.08
CA ASN A 456 23.87 2.50 6.67
C ASN A 456 22.70 1.90 5.86
N LYS A 457 22.61 2.29 4.59
CA LYS A 457 21.75 1.58 3.64
C LYS A 457 22.16 0.09 3.57
N PRO A 458 21.23 -0.81 3.22
CA PRO A 458 21.55 -2.21 3.02
C PRO A 458 22.72 -2.42 2.04
N HIS A 459 23.59 -3.39 2.34
CA HIS A 459 24.76 -3.69 1.52
C HIS A 459 24.39 -4.39 0.20
N ASP A 460 25.16 -4.14 -0.85
CA ASP A 460 24.89 -4.66 -2.20
C ASP A 460 24.97 -6.19 -2.26
N ASP A 461 25.79 -6.82 -1.43
CA ASP A 461 25.85 -8.30 -1.35
C ASP A 461 24.52 -8.91 -0.88
N LEU A 462 23.81 -8.25 0.05
CA LEU A 462 22.46 -8.68 0.44
C LEU A 462 21.50 -8.50 -0.72
N ALA A 463 21.63 -7.38 -1.46
CA ALA A 463 20.80 -7.12 -2.63
C ALA A 463 20.99 -8.21 -3.70
N ARG A 464 22.25 -8.57 -3.99
CA ARG A 464 22.61 -9.62 -4.95
C ARG A 464 22.04 -10.99 -4.55
N ASP A 465 22.22 -11.41 -3.29
CA ASP A 465 21.69 -12.70 -2.80
C ASP A 465 20.16 -12.74 -2.87
N ILE A 466 19.48 -11.68 -2.42
CA ILE A 466 18.02 -11.59 -2.47
C ILE A 466 17.52 -11.61 -3.92
N ALA A 467 18.10 -10.79 -4.80
CA ALA A 467 17.72 -10.70 -6.20
C ALA A 467 17.88 -12.05 -6.91
N GLN A 468 18.98 -12.77 -6.64
CA GLN A 468 19.19 -14.12 -7.17
C GLN A 468 18.08 -15.08 -6.71
N ARG A 469 17.74 -15.07 -5.42
CA ARG A 469 16.72 -15.97 -4.87
C ARG A 469 15.32 -15.66 -5.36
N VAL A 470 14.93 -14.39 -5.48
CA VAL A 470 13.57 -14.03 -5.95
C VAL A 470 13.38 -14.14 -7.46
N SER A 471 14.47 -14.20 -8.22
CA SER A 471 14.47 -14.45 -9.67
C SER A 471 14.73 -15.91 -10.05
N THR A 472 14.74 -16.83 -9.09
CA THR A 472 14.93 -18.27 -9.33
C THR A 472 13.85 -19.09 -8.62
N HIS A 473 13.75 -20.38 -8.94
CA HIS A 473 12.88 -21.32 -8.23
C HIS A 473 13.46 -21.63 -6.84
N SER A 474 13.23 -20.74 -5.86
CA SER A 474 13.79 -20.85 -4.51
C SER A 474 12.72 -20.94 -3.42
N ALA A 475 13.12 -21.44 -2.25
CA ALA A 475 12.27 -21.48 -1.06
C ALA A 475 11.86 -20.08 -0.60
N LEU A 476 12.77 -19.09 -0.67
CA LEU A 476 12.48 -17.70 -0.34
C LEU A 476 11.39 -17.12 -1.25
N ARG A 477 11.53 -17.31 -2.57
CA ARG A 477 10.54 -16.85 -3.54
C ARG A 477 9.17 -17.48 -3.26
N SER A 478 9.12 -18.79 -3.07
CA SER A 478 7.89 -19.52 -2.76
C SER A 478 7.20 -18.99 -1.49
N LYS A 479 7.98 -18.70 -0.45
CA LYS A 479 7.46 -18.11 0.79
C LYS A 479 6.89 -16.70 0.57
N LEU A 480 7.59 -15.84 -0.18
CA LEU A 480 7.14 -14.47 -0.43
C LEU A 480 5.87 -14.43 -1.29
N LEU A 481 5.69 -15.39 -2.19
CA LEU A 481 4.52 -15.49 -3.05
C LEU A 481 3.37 -16.32 -2.46
N ALA A 482 3.48 -16.78 -1.21
CA ALA A 482 2.38 -17.52 -0.59
C ALA A 482 1.05 -16.75 -0.67
N ASN A 483 -0.04 -17.46 -0.91
CA ASN A 483 -1.40 -16.93 -1.11
C ASN A 483 -1.58 -16.02 -2.34
N THR A 484 -0.74 -16.13 -3.37
CA THR A 484 -1.08 -15.66 -4.72
C THR A 484 -1.77 -16.76 -5.51
N TRP A 485 -2.58 -16.38 -6.49
CA TRP A 485 -3.03 -17.30 -7.52
C TRP A 485 -1.87 -17.54 -8.49
N ASP A 486 -1.28 -18.73 -8.43
CA ASP A 486 -0.04 -19.11 -9.13
C ASP A 486 -0.24 -20.32 -10.06
N LYS A 487 -1.49 -20.71 -10.29
CA LYS A 487 -1.91 -21.75 -11.22
C LYS A 487 -2.59 -21.14 -12.45
N ASP A 488 -2.59 -21.89 -13.54
CA ASP A 488 -3.25 -21.53 -14.78
C ASP A 488 -4.57 -22.32 -14.94
N ASP A 489 -5.45 -22.22 -13.93
CA ASP A 489 -6.73 -22.93 -13.83
C ASP A 489 -7.96 -22.02 -14.01
N GLY A 490 -7.74 -20.79 -14.49
CA GLY A 490 -8.77 -19.77 -14.66
C GLY A 490 -9.20 -19.57 -16.10
N THR A 491 -10.14 -18.63 -16.31
CA THR A 491 -10.62 -18.25 -17.65
C THR A 491 -9.65 -17.34 -18.42
N VAL A 492 -8.67 -16.78 -17.71
CA VAL A 492 -7.61 -15.93 -18.28
C VAL A 492 -6.28 -16.56 -17.94
N SER A 493 -5.32 -16.47 -18.86
CA SER A 493 -3.97 -16.96 -18.61
C SER A 493 -3.33 -16.21 -17.45
N ASN A 494 -2.66 -16.94 -16.57
CA ASN A 494 -1.98 -16.39 -15.40
C ASN A 494 -0.48 -16.20 -15.68
N PRO A 495 0.01 -14.95 -15.84
CA PRO A 495 1.43 -14.69 -16.09
C PRO A 495 2.35 -15.21 -14.98
N LEU A 496 1.87 -15.26 -13.73
CA LEU A 496 2.68 -15.74 -12.62
C LEU A 496 2.93 -17.25 -12.72
N ALA A 497 1.89 -18.02 -13.09
CA ALA A 497 2.00 -19.46 -13.30
C ALA A 497 2.99 -19.80 -14.42
N ARG A 498 2.92 -19.06 -15.53
CA ARG A 498 3.82 -19.20 -16.69
C ARG A 498 5.26 -18.89 -16.33
N TYR A 499 5.52 -17.79 -15.60
CA TYR A 499 6.86 -17.53 -15.09
C TYR A 499 7.36 -18.60 -14.12
N ASN A 500 6.50 -19.11 -13.24
CA ASN A 500 6.89 -20.18 -12.32
C ASN A 500 7.30 -21.46 -13.07
N ALA A 501 6.59 -21.81 -14.14
CA ALA A 501 6.94 -22.95 -15.00
C ALA A 501 8.31 -22.73 -15.68
N LEU A 502 8.51 -21.57 -16.33
CA LEU A 502 9.80 -21.20 -16.95
C LEU A 502 10.95 -21.24 -15.95
N LEU A 503 10.75 -20.80 -14.71
CA LEU A 503 11.78 -20.84 -13.67
C LEU A 503 12.13 -22.27 -13.22
N GLY A 504 11.18 -23.21 -13.27
CA GLY A 504 11.43 -24.62 -12.97
C GLY A 504 12.35 -25.28 -13.99
N ASP A 505 12.21 -24.90 -15.26
CA ASP A 505 13.00 -25.44 -16.37
C ASP A 505 14.31 -24.65 -16.63
N TYR A 506 14.47 -23.50 -15.97
CA TYR A 506 15.52 -22.54 -16.31
C TYR A 506 16.95 -23.08 -16.13
N GLU A 507 17.20 -23.91 -15.12
CA GLU A 507 18.54 -24.45 -14.87
C GLU A 507 19.04 -25.28 -16.06
N ARG A 508 18.16 -26.10 -16.65
CA ARG A 508 18.46 -26.85 -17.88
C ARG A 508 18.73 -25.89 -19.04
N ALA A 509 17.86 -24.89 -19.22
CA ALA A 509 18.01 -23.91 -20.29
C ALA A 509 19.34 -23.14 -20.18
N GLU A 510 19.75 -22.74 -18.97
CA GLU A 510 20.98 -21.99 -18.74
C GLU A 510 22.25 -22.77 -19.12
N VAL A 511 22.27 -24.09 -18.87
CA VAL A 511 23.38 -24.96 -19.33
C VAL A 511 23.48 -24.95 -20.86
N ILE A 512 22.34 -25.08 -21.54
CA ILE A 512 22.29 -25.09 -23.01
C ILE A 512 22.68 -23.71 -23.57
N TYR A 513 22.13 -22.62 -23.02
CA TYR A 513 22.50 -21.26 -23.41
C TYR A 513 24.00 -21.02 -23.28
N ARG A 514 24.65 -21.46 -22.20
CA ARG A 514 26.09 -21.29 -22.03
C ARG A 514 26.88 -22.03 -23.10
N THR A 515 26.49 -23.25 -23.42
CA THR A 515 27.12 -24.05 -24.49
C THR A 515 26.98 -23.36 -25.84
N VAL A 516 25.74 -23.01 -26.21
CA VAL A 516 25.40 -22.40 -27.51
C VAL A 516 26.04 -21.01 -27.66
N ASN A 517 25.94 -20.15 -26.65
CA ASN A 517 26.48 -18.79 -26.71
C ASN A 517 28.01 -18.78 -26.70
N LYS A 518 28.66 -19.73 -25.99
CA LYS A 518 30.12 -19.89 -26.04
C LYS A 518 30.59 -20.29 -27.43
N ALA A 519 29.89 -21.22 -28.09
CA ALA A 519 30.18 -21.62 -29.46
C ALA A 519 29.97 -20.44 -30.45
N TYR A 520 28.87 -19.70 -30.30
CA TYR A 520 28.60 -18.50 -31.09
C TYR A 520 29.72 -17.45 -30.94
N ALA A 521 30.13 -17.15 -29.70
CA ALA A 521 31.18 -16.16 -29.41
C ALA A 521 32.55 -16.55 -29.98
N LYS A 522 32.84 -17.84 -30.10
CA LYS A 522 34.06 -18.35 -30.74
C LYS A 522 34.00 -18.38 -32.28
N GLY A 523 32.88 -18.01 -32.88
CA GLY A 523 32.66 -18.13 -34.32
C GLY A 523 32.44 -19.58 -34.77
N GLU A 524 32.16 -20.50 -33.84
CA GLU A 524 31.83 -21.89 -34.17
C GLU A 524 30.40 -22.00 -34.73
N LEU A 525 29.52 -21.00 -34.56
CA LEU A 525 28.18 -20.96 -35.16
C LEU A 525 28.09 -19.85 -36.23
N PRO A 526 27.16 -19.96 -37.21
CA PRO A 526 26.96 -18.92 -38.22
C PRO A 526 26.67 -17.55 -37.59
N GLN A 527 27.34 -16.49 -38.05
CA GLN A 527 27.09 -15.12 -37.58
C GLN A 527 25.68 -14.61 -37.92
N THR A 528 24.98 -15.28 -38.85
CA THR A 528 23.58 -15.02 -39.19
C THR A 528 22.60 -15.60 -38.16
N ALA A 529 23.04 -16.46 -37.24
CA ALA A 529 22.22 -16.99 -36.15
C ALA A 529 22.07 -15.95 -35.02
N LEU A 530 21.32 -14.88 -35.30
CA LEU A 530 21.22 -13.71 -34.43
C LEU A 530 20.35 -13.95 -33.18
N HIS A 531 19.32 -14.79 -33.31
CA HIS A 531 18.33 -15.07 -32.26
C HIS A 531 18.59 -16.43 -31.58
N PRO A 532 18.17 -16.61 -30.30
CA PRO A 532 18.36 -17.86 -29.57
C PRO A 532 17.93 -19.11 -30.32
N GLU A 533 16.76 -19.08 -30.96
CA GLU A 533 16.18 -20.19 -31.71
C GLU A 533 17.10 -20.61 -32.86
N ALA A 534 17.58 -19.63 -33.64
CA ALA A 534 18.52 -19.88 -34.74
C ALA A 534 19.87 -20.44 -34.24
N ARG A 535 20.33 -20.01 -33.06
CA ARG A 535 21.58 -20.53 -32.47
C ARG A 535 21.41 -21.96 -31.97
N VAL A 536 20.24 -22.31 -31.43
CA VAL A 536 19.90 -23.67 -31.01
C VAL A 536 19.92 -24.62 -32.22
N GLU A 537 19.27 -24.25 -33.33
CA GLU A 537 19.29 -25.06 -34.55
C GLU A 537 20.71 -25.23 -35.11
N ALA A 538 21.49 -24.14 -35.19
CA ALA A 538 22.86 -24.22 -35.67
C ALA A 538 23.77 -25.08 -34.75
N ALA A 539 23.51 -25.07 -33.45
CA ALA A 539 24.25 -25.90 -32.49
C ALA A 539 23.89 -27.40 -32.63
N LEU A 540 22.62 -27.71 -32.90
CA LEU A 540 22.16 -29.07 -33.20
C LEU A 540 22.81 -29.61 -34.47
N GLU A 541 22.82 -28.82 -35.56
CA GLU A 541 23.45 -29.19 -36.84
C GLU A 541 24.95 -29.50 -36.68
N LYS A 542 25.63 -28.80 -35.76
CA LYS A 542 27.05 -29.03 -35.44
C LYS A 542 27.29 -30.13 -34.41
N GLY A 543 26.23 -30.74 -33.88
CA GLY A 543 26.35 -31.78 -32.84
C GLY A 543 26.87 -31.26 -31.50
N LEU A 544 26.73 -29.96 -31.22
CA LEU A 544 27.10 -29.37 -29.92
C LEU A 544 26.06 -29.64 -28.83
N ILE A 545 24.81 -29.87 -29.25
CA ILE A 545 23.69 -30.29 -28.41
C ILE A 545 22.95 -31.44 -29.10
N ASN A 546 22.17 -32.21 -28.34
CA ASN A 546 21.36 -33.31 -28.88
C ASN A 546 19.94 -32.83 -29.27
N GLU A 547 19.17 -33.69 -29.95
CA GLU A 547 17.80 -33.37 -30.38
C GLU A 547 16.85 -33.12 -29.20
N GLU A 548 17.07 -33.77 -28.06
CA GLU A 548 16.24 -33.59 -26.87
C GLU A 548 16.37 -32.17 -26.30
N ASP A 549 17.61 -31.68 -26.19
CA ASP A 549 17.94 -30.34 -25.74
C ASP A 549 17.46 -29.28 -26.74
N ALA A 550 17.55 -29.56 -28.04
CA ALA A 550 16.99 -28.68 -29.06
C ALA A 550 15.46 -28.60 -28.97
N ALA A 551 14.77 -29.73 -28.86
CA ALA A 551 13.30 -29.78 -28.71
C ALA A 551 12.82 -29.07 -27.43
N PHE A 552 13.55 -29.27 -26.32
CA PHE A 552 13.31 -28.54 -25.08
C PHE A 552 13.46 -27.03 -25.28
N MET A 553 14.59 -26.57 -25.86
CA MET A 553 14.83 -25.14 -26.08
C MET A 553 13.84 -24.50 -27.06
N ARG A 554 13.37 -25.22 -28.09
CA ARG A 554 12.30 -24.71 -28.98
C ARG A 554 11.04 -24.35 -28.20
N THR A 555 10.62 -25.24 -27.31
CA THR A 555 9.41 -25.03 -26.48
C THR A 555 9.65 -23.90 -25.46
N PHE A 556 10.81 -23.92 -24.81
CA PHE A 556 11.21 -22.93 -23.82
C PHE A 556 11.31 -21.53 -24.43
N GLU A 557 12.02 -21.35 -25.54
CA GLU A 557 12.17 -20.05 -26.22
C GLU A 557 10.84 -19.53 -26.76
N ALA A 558 9.98 -20.40 -27.30
CA ALA A 558 8.65 -19.98 -27.76
C ALA A 558 7.82 -19.38 -26.62
N GLU A 559 7.87 -20.00 -25.44
CA GLU A 559 7.18 -19.51 -24.25
C GLU A 559 7.83 -18.23 -23.70
N VAL A 560 9.17 -18.14 -23.69
CA VAL A 560 9.89 -16.91 -23.33
C VAL A 560 9.50 -15.77 -24.27
N LEU A 561 9.49 -16.00 -25.57
CA LEU A 561 9.14 -14.99 -26.57
C LEU A 561 7.71 -14.51 -26.37
N GLU A 562 6.74 -15.41 -26.17
CA GLU A 562 5.36 -15.05 -25.87
C GLU A 562 5.26 -14.20 -24.58
N MET A 563 6.01 -14.57 -23.54
CA MET A 563 6.06 -13.81 -22.29
C MET A 563 6.77 -12.45 -22.43
N LEU A 564 7.59 -12.24 -23.46
CA LEU A 564 8.25 -10.96 -23.74
C LEU A 564 7.44 -10.07 -24.68
N THR A 565 6.59 -10.65 -25.54
CA THR A 565 5.78 -9.94 -26.52
C THR A 565 4.80 -8.97 -25.85
N VAL A 566 4.52 -7.87 -26.56
CA VAL A 566 3.52 -6.85 -26.21
C VAL A 566 2.34 -6.95 -27.16
N ASP A 567 1.21 -6.37 -26.78
CA ASP A 567 0.07 -6.26 -27.67
C ASP A 567 0.33 -5.21 -28.76
N ASP A 568 -0.09 -5.53 -29.97
CA ASP A 568 -0.27 -4.58 -31.06
C ASP A 568 -1.76 -4.53 -31.45
N PHE A 569 -2.13 -3.44 -32.12
CA PHE A 569 -3.51 -3.19 -32.50
C PHE A 569 -3.55 -2.66 -33.93
N ALA A 570 -4.68 -2.86 -34.60
CA ALA A 570 -4.94 -2.23 -35.89
C ALA A 570 -4.75 -0.71 -35.78
N TYR A 571 -4.24 -0.09 -36.86
CA TYR A 571 -3.91 1.34 -36.91
C TYR A 571 -5.05 2.26 -36.41
N ASP A 572 -6.30 1.89 -36.69
CA ASP A 572 -7.50 2.66 -36.36
C ASP A 572 -8.19 2.23 -35.05
N ALA A 573 -7.60 1.30 -34.27
CA ALA A 573 -8.25 0.67 -33.13
C ALA A 573 -8.63 1.62 -32.00
N PHE A 574 -7.90 2.73 -31.84
CA PHE A 574 -8.12 3.71 -30.76
C PHE A 574 -8.68 5.05 -31.25
N ALA A 575 -9.01 5.17 -32.54
CA ALA A 575 -9.52 6.42 -33.10
C ALA A 575 -10.99 6.61 -32.71
N ASN A 576 -11.30 7.76 -32.11
CA ASN A 576 -12.69 8.15 -31.85
C ASN A 576 -13.44 8.52 -33.13
N ASP A 577 -12.74 9.03 -34.15
CA ASP A 577 -13.28 9.34 -35.47
C ASP A 577 -12.34 8.84 -36.56
N LYS A 578 -12.71 7.72 -37.18
CA LYS A 578 -11.91 7.05 -38.22
C LYS A 578 -11.84 7.86 -39.53
N SER A 579 -12.75 8.79 -39.77
CA SER A 579 -12.78 9.57 -41.02
C SER A 579 -11.62 10.56 -41.15
N THR A 580 -11.00 10.91 -40.02
CA THR A 580 -9.85 11.83 -39.94
C THR A 580 -8.50 11.13 -40.11
N LEU A 581 -8.48 9.80 -40.19
CA LEU A 581 -7.25 9.02 -40.28
C LEU A 581 -6.70 9.00 -41.71
N ILE A 582 -5.39 9.18 -41.83
CA ILE A 582 -4.66 8.97 -43.09
C ILE A 582 -3.97 7.63 -43.00
N ASP A 583 -4.56 6.60 -43.61
CA ASP A 583 -3.96 5.27 -43.64
C ASP A 583 -2.88 5.19 -44.74
N HIS A 584 -1.63 5.30 -44.33
CA HIS A 584 -0.47 5.15 -45.20
C HIS A 584 -0.26 3.70 -45.71
N ASN A 585 -0.98 2.73 -45.13
CA ASN A 585 -0.94 1.33 -45.52
C ASN A 585 -2.15 0.91 -46.38
N ALA A 586 -3.07 1.84 -46.68
CA ALA A 586 -4.18 1.57 -47.58
C ALA A 586 -3.62 1.12 -48.94
N ALA A 587 -4.17 0.03 -49.48
CA ALA A 587 -3.77 -0.46 -50.80
C ALA A 587 -3.84 0.69 -51.82
N PRO A 588 -2.83 0.88 -52.68
CA PRO A 588 -2.87 1.93 -53.68
C PRO A 588 -4.16 1.78 -54.47
N ALA A 589 -4.96 2.85 -54.53
CA ALA A 589 -6.22 2.85 -55.25
C ALA A 589 -5.98 2.27 -56.64
N LYS A 590 -6.65 1.16 -56.98
CA LYS A 590 -6.57 0.58 -58.32
C LYS A 590 -6.82 1.70 -59.30
N ALA A 591 -5.81 2.02 -60.12
CA ALA A 591 -5.95 3.00 -61.18
C ALA A 591 -7.21 2.62 -61.97
N SER A 592 -8.20 3.49 -61.97
CA SER A 592 -9.37 3.35 -62.82
C SER A 592 -8.87 3.08 -64.24
N PRO A 593 -9.36 2.04 -64.94
CA PRO A 593 -8.94 1.81 -66.32
C PRO A 593 -9.20 3.10 -67.08
N GLN A 594 -8.13 3.70 -67.60
CA GLN A 594 -8.24 4.82 -68.52
C GLN A 594 -9.24 4.41 -69.58
N ALA A 595 -10.33 5.16 -69.70
CA ALA A 595 -11.26 5.01 -70.78
C ALA A 595 -10.45 5.08 -72.08
N GLU A 596 -10.35 3.96 -72.79
CA GLU A 596 -9.96 3.96 -74.19
C GLU A 596 -10.90 4.91 -74.91
N THR A 597 -10.42 6.11 -75.20
CA THR A 597 -11.05 7.01 -76.14
C THR A 597 -10.89 6.42 -77.53
N SER A 598 -11.85 5.57 -77.91
CA SER A 598 -12.03 5.12 -79.27
C SER A 598 -12.66 6.26 -80.12
N VAL A 599 -11.88 6.69 -81.12
CA VAL A 599 -12.30 7.13 -82.48
C VAL A 599 -12.90 8.54 -82.63
N LYS A 600 -12.13 9.43 -83.26
CA LYS A 600 -12.26 9.75 -84.70
C LYS A 600 -10.96 10.25 -85.31
#